data_AF-A0A183VBI5-F1
#
_entry.id   AF-A0A183VBI5-F1
#
_cell.length_a   1.000
_cell.length_b   1.000
_cell.length_c   1.000
_cell.angle_alpha   90.00
_cell.angle_beta   90.00
_cell.angle_gamma   90.00
#
_symmetry.space_group_name_H-M   'P 1'
#
loop_
_entity.id
_entity.type
_entity.pdbx_description
1 polymer ?
#
loop_
_entity_poly.entity_id
_entity_poly.type
_entity_poly.pdbx_seq_one_letter_code
_entity_poly.pdbx_strand_id
1 'polypeptide(L)'
;MGIFLTVSVIRVMGSALGGEIHCTRMSAIQGDVQAMDDSGRRVDTKSSSVAELTLKETLCLNFTESSSSQLHAIEFVRMEQHFPVLAAYKFAIPQMSSSCICDCAGAEQYCSVETHRYK
;
A
#
# COMPACT_ATOMS: atom_id res chain seq x y z
N MET A 1 15.81 12.50 -4.22
CA MET A 1 15.89 11.09 -3.79
C MET A 1 14.68 10.84 -2.90
N GLY A 2 13.62 10.22 -3.44
CA GLY A 2 12.37 9.99 -2.70
C GLY A 2 12.50 8.75 -1.83
N ILE A 3 12.15 8.86 -0.55
CA ILE A 3 12.05 7.70 0.35
C ILE A 3 10.73 7.01 0.01
N PHE A 4 10.81 5.82 -0.58
CA PHE A 4 9.65 4.98 -0.83
C PHE A 4 9.43 4.07 0.37
N LEU A 5 8.28 4.23 1.04
CA LEU A 5 7.84 3.30 2.07
C LEU A 5 6.95 2.25 1.41
N THR A 6 7.42 1.00 1.40
CA THR A 6 6.64 -0.17 1.00
C THR A 6 6.03 -0.81 2.24
N VAL A 7 4.73 -1.10 2.18
CA VAL A 7 4.00 -1.79 3.25
C VAL A 7 3.45 -3.09 2.69
N SER A 8 3.84 -4.21 3.29
CA SER A 8 3.31 -5.53 2.97
C SER A 8 2.14 -5.85 3.89
N VAL A 9 0.99 -6.20 3.32
CA VAL A 9 -0.20 -6.60 4.07
C VAL A 9 -0.31 -8.12 4.06
N ILE A 10 -0.14 -8.73 5.22
CA ILE A 10 -0.22 -10.18 5.44
C ILE A 10 -1.48 -10.47 6.26
N ARG A 11 -2.21 -11.53 5.90
CA ARG A 11 -3.38 -12.00 6.65
C ARG A 11 -3.08 -13.38 7.23
N VAL A 12 -3.29 -13.51 8.54
CA VAL A 12 -3.20 -14.79 9.25
C VAL A 12 -4.61 -15.29 9.55
N MET A 13 -4.94 -16.49 9.09
CA MET A 13 -6.19 -17.18 9.39
C MET A 13 -5.90 -18.45 10.18
N GLY A 14 -6.62 -18.66 11.28
CA GLY A 14 -6.67 -19.95 11.97
C GLY A 14 -8.05 -20.56 11.73
N SER A 15 -8.12 -21.68 11.04
CA SER A 15 -9.40 -22.35 10.74
C SER A 15 -9.38 -23.80 11.21
N ALA A 16 -10.44 -24.21 11.91
CA ALA A 16 -10.75 -25.62 12.09
C ALA A 16 -11.33 -26.14 10.77
N LEU A 17 -10.48 -26.74 9.91
CA LEU A 17 -10.77 -27.68 8.81
C LEU A 17 -12.03 -27.51 7.91
N GLY A 18 -12.67 -26.33 7.86
CA GLY A 18 -13.99 -26.15 7.22
C GLY A 18 -14.05 -25.23 6.00
N GLY A 19 -12.95 -24.59 5.62
CA GLY A 19 -12.88 -23.73 4.42
C GLY A 19 -11.91 -24.28 3.40
N GLU A 20 -12.24 -24.18 2.11
CA GLU A 20 -11.35 -24.55 1.00
C GLU A 20 -10.22 -23.50 0.91
N ILE A 21 -9.09 -23.78 1.54
CA ILE A 21 -7.88 -22.95 1.50
C ILE A 21 -6.90 -23.59 0.52
N HIS A 22 -6.49 -22.84 -0.51
CA HIS A 22 -5.41 -23.26 -1.39
C HIS A 22 -4.06 -23.04 -0.70
N CYS A 23 -3.27 -24.11 -0.54
CA CYS A 23 -1.92 -24.05 0.00
C CYS A 23 -0.90 -24.12 -1.14
N THR A 24 -0.10 -23.06 -1.29
CA THR A 24 0.96 -23.03 -2.30
C THR A 24 2.11 -23.95 -1.86
N ARG A 25 2.64 -24.76 -2.78
CA ARG A 25 3.81 -25.60 -2.51
C ARG A 25 5.06 -24.72 -2.46
N MET A 26 5.69 -24.62 -1.30
CA MET A 26 6.90 -23.83 -1.07
C MET A 26 7.97 -24.61 -0.33
N SER A 27 9.23 -24.21 -0.51
CA SER A 27 10.38 -24.75 0.23
C SER A 27 10.61 -23.90 1.48
N ALA A 28 10.58 -24.52 2.65
CA ALA A 28 10.93 -23.85 3.90
C ALA A 28 12.39 -24.13 4.26
N ILE A 29 13.09 -23.11 4.73
CA ILE A 29 14.44 -23.20 5.29
C ILE A 29 14.30 -23.24 6.81
N GLN A 30 14.76 -24.32 7.43
CA GLN A 30 14.80 -24.46 8.88
C GLN A 30 16.15 -23.99 9.42
N GLY A 31 16.13 -23.20 10.48
CA GLY A 31 17.31 -22.79 11.23
C GLY A 31 17.02 -22.73 12.73
N ASP A 32 18.01 -22.32 13.51
CA ASP A 32 17.89 -22.15 14.96
C ASP A 32 18.31 -20.74 15.37
N VAL A 33 17.51 -20.13 16.22
CA VAL A 33 17.73 -18.82 16.84
C VAL A 33 18.19 -19.06 18.27
N GLN A 34 19.35 -18.49 18.62
CA GLN A 34 19.95 -18.67 19.93
C GLN A 34 19.77 -17.38 20.74
N ALA A 35 19.23 -17.50 21.94
CA ALA A 35 19.25 -16.42 22.92
C ALA A 35 20.53 -16.54 23.75
N MET A 36 21.27 -15.44 23.88
CA MET A 36 22.45 -15.34 24.72
C MET A 36 22.18 -14.39 25.89
N ASP A 37 22.77 -14.67 27.05
CA ASP A 37 22.80 -13.73 28.18
C ASP A 37 23.84 -12.63 27.98
N ASP A 38 23.87 -11.66 28.89
CA ASP A 38 24.84 -10.55 28.90
C ASP A 38 26.30 -11.02 29.03
N SER A 39 26.53 -12.27 29.43
CA SER A 39 27.86 -12.91 29.50
C SER A 39 28.22 -13.71 28.25
N GLY A 40 27.35 -13.72 27.23
CA GLY A 40 27.54 -14.44 25.97
C GLY A 40 27.28 -15.95 26.07
N ARG A 41 26.69 -16.43 27.17
CA ARG A 41 26.33 -17.85 27.31
C ARG A 41 24.96 -18.08 26.70
N ARG A 42 24.81 -19.23 26.05
CA ARG A 42 23.57 -19.63 25.38
C ARG A 42 22.55 -20.04 26.43
N VAL A 43 21.44 -19.31 26.50
CA VAL A 43 20.36 -19.53 27.48
C VAL A 43 19.20 -20.30 26.85
N ASP A 44 18.91 -20.05 25.57
CA ASP A 44 17.78 -20.66 24.88
C ASP A 44 18.12 -20.90 23.41
N THR A 45 17.50 -21.91 22.79
CA THR A 45 17.63 -22.20 21.36
C THR A 45 16.25 -22.54 20.82
N LYS A 46 15.73 -21.70 19.93
CA LYS A 46 14.42 -21.84 19.31
C LYS A 46 14.57 -22.14 17.82
N SER A 47 13.83 -23.12 17.32
CA SER A 47 13.81 -23.37 15.88
C SER A 47 13.01 -22.30 15.14
N SER A 48 13.51 -21.88 13.98
CA SER A 48 12.92 -20.85 13.12
C SER A 48 12.80 -21.37 11.69
N SER A 49 11.69 -21.06 11.03
CA SER A 49 11.43 -21.47 9.65
C SER A 49 11.25 -20.23 8.78
N VAL A 50 11.94 -20.17 7.64
CA VAL A 50 11.85 -19.09 6.66
C VAL A 50 11.27 -19.63 5.37
N ALA A 51 10.26 -18.97 4.83
CA ALA A 51 9.68 -19.28 3.53
C ALA A 51 9.46 -17.98 2.76
N GLU A 52 9.66 -18.04 1.44
CA GLU A 52 9.41 -16.92 0.54
C GLU A 52 7.97 -16.99 0.02
N LEU A 53 7.27 -15.85 0.05
CA LEU A 53 5.91 -15.72 -0.44
C LEU A 53 5.84 -14.70 -1.57
N THR A 54 5.25 -15.11 -2.69
CA THR A 54 4.87 -14.23 -3.78
C THR A 54 3.49 -13.64 -3.53
N LEU A 55 3.19 -12.52 -4.19
CA LEU A 55 1.89 -11.84 -4.10
C LEU A 55 0.75 -12.84 -4.37
N LYS A 56 -0.28 -12.86 -3.50
CA LYS A 56 -1.43 -13.77 -3.53
C LYS A 56 -1.13 -15.25 -3.28
N GLU A 57 0.07 -15.60 -2.84
CA GLU A 57 0.34 -16.96 -2.36
C GLU A 57 -0.07 -17.12 -0.90
N THR A 58 -0.35 -18.38 -0.53
CA THR A 58 -0.79 -18.77 0.81
C THR A 58 0.11 -19.88 1.35
N LEU A 59 0.77 -19.61 2.48
CA LEU A 59 1.52 -20.58 3.28
C LEU A 59 0.58 -21.25 4.28
N CYS A 60 0.62 -22.58 4.34
CA CYS A 60 -0.12 -23.36 5.32
C CYS A 60 0.85 -24.01 6.32
N LEU A 61 0.60 -23.83 7.61
CA LEU A 61 1.38 -24.38 8.71
C LEU A 61 0.50 -25.27 9.57
N ASN A 62 1.02 -26.43 9.95
CA ASN A 62 0.38 -27.34 10.89
C ASN A 62 1.29 -27.48 12.11
N PHE A 63 0.85 -26.94 13.25
CA PHE A 63 1.57 -27.07 14.52
C PHE A 63 1.06 -28.31 15.26
N THR A 64 1.96 -29.27 15.49
CA THR A 64 1.66 -30.54 16.18
C THR A 64 1.68 -30.43 17.70
N GLU A 65 1.91 -29.24 18.25
CA GLU A 65 2.22 -29.01 19.67
C GLU A 65 0.95 -28.93 20.57
N SER A 66 -0.24 -28.83 19.99
CA SER A 66 -1.51 -28.80 20.75
C SER A 66 -2.33 -30.07 20.56
N SER A 67 -3.19 -30.41 21.52
CA SER A 67 -4.07 -31.59 21.52
C SER A 67 -5.09 -31.64 20.37
N SER A 68 -5.11 -30.62 19.51
CA SER A 68 -5.91 -30.52 18.30
C SER A 68 -5.04 -30.01 17.16
N SER A 69 -4.96 -30.72 16.04
CA SER A 69 -4.27 -30.20 14.85
C SER A 69 -5.02 -28.98 14.30
N GLN A 70 -4.46 -27.79 14.47
CA GLN A 70 -4.99 -26.56 13.89
C GLN A 70 -4.16 -26.19 12.65
N LEU A 71 -4.85 -25.99 11.53
CA LEU A 71 -4.23 -25.49 10.30
C LEU A 71 -4.22 -23.95 10.34
N HIS A 72 -3.03 -23.37 10.21
CA HIS A 72 -2.83 -21.94 10.07
C HIS A 72 -2.52 -21.62 8.61
N ALA A 73 -3.16 -20.58 8.07
CA ALA A 73 -2.91 -20.09 6.72
C ALA A 73 -2.46 -18.63 6.77
N ILE A 74 -1.36 -18.34 6.08
CA ILE A 74 -0.76 -17.01 5.96
C ILE A 74 -0.82 -16.61 4.49
N GLU A 75 -1.61 -15.60 4.15
CA GLU A 75 -1.79 -15.11 2.78
C GLU A 75 -1.06 -13.77 2.58
N PHE A 76 -0.29 -13.65 1.49
CA PHE A 76 0.23 -12.37 1.04
C PHE A 76 -0.85 -11.60 0.25
N VAL A 77 -1.65 -10.81 0.95
CA VAL A 77 -2.87 -10.19 0.41
C VAL A 77 -2.54 -9.12 -0.64
N ARG A 78 -1.66 -8.17 -0.33
CA ARG A 78 -1.32 -7.05 -1.21
C ARG A 78 -0.04 -6.34 -0.81
N MET A 79 0.60 -5.72 -1.80
CA MET A 79 1.72 -4.81 -1.64
C MET A 79 1.24 -3.38 -1.89
N GLU A 80 1.42 -2.50 -0.91
CA GLU A 80 1.03 -1.09 -1.02
C GLU A 80 2.27 -0.20 -1.09
N GLN A 81 2.23 0.78 -1.99
CA GLN A 81 3.23 1.83 -2.08
C GLN A 81 2.63 3.13 -1.54
N HIS A 82 3.19 3.63 -0.44
CA HIS A 82 2.69 4.83 0.21
C HIS A 82 3.43 6.04 -0.33
N PHE A 83 2.71 6.94 -1.00
CA PHE A 83 3.25 8.18 -1.56
C PHE A 83 2.87 9.36 -0.67
N PRO A 84 3.84 10.16 -0.18
CA PRO A 84 3.53 11.37 0.57
C PRO A 84 2.86 12.40 -0.34
N VAL A 85 1.70 12.91 0.06
CA VAL A 85 1.02 14.00 -0.64
C VAL A 85 1.67 15.32 -0.20
N LEU A 86 2.46 15.92 -1.10
CA LEU A 86 3.16 17.19 -0.83
C LEU A 86 2.28 18.43 -1.09
N ALA A 87 1.33 18.32 -2.02
CA ALA A 87 0.38 19.37 -2.35
C ALA A 87 -0.91 18.74 -2.91
N ALA A 88 -2.05 19.32 -2.56
CA ALA A 88 -3.34 18.94 -3.10
C ALA A 88 -4.20 20.20 -3.22
N TYR A 89 -4.77 20.43 -4.40
CA TYR A 89 -5.75 21.48 -4.63
C TYR A 89 -6.88 20.96 -5.51
N LYS A 90 -8.07 21.52 -5.30
CA LYS A 90 -9.23 21.25 -6.15
C LYS A 90 -9.24 22.26 -7.28
N PHE A 91 -9.36 21.80 -8.50
CA PHE A 91 -9.61 22.67 -9.65
C PHE A 91 -10.82 22.16 -10.42
N ALA A 92 -11.54 23.08 -11.05
CA ALA A 92 -12.63 22.79 -11.94
C ALA A 92 -12.22 23.16 -13.36
N ILE A 93 -12.90 22.58 -14.34
CA ILE A 93 -12.74 22.95 -15.75
C ILE A 93 -13.73 24.09 -16.03
N PRO A 94 -13.28 25.31 -16.34
CA PRO A 94 -14.19 26.41 -16.63
C PRO A 94 -14.75 26.26 -18.05
N GLN A 95 -16.04 26.53 -18.20
CA GLN A 95 -16.62 26.79 -19.51
C GLN A 95 -16.54 28.30 -19.78
N MET A 96 -15.71 28.69 -20.74
CA MET A 96 -15.48 30.09 -21.07
C MET A 96 -16.25 30.47 -22.33
N SER A 97 -16.96 31.59 -22.28
CA SER A 97 -17.55 32.24 -23.46
C SER A 97 -17.11 33.69 -23.47
N SER A 98 -16.55 34.15 -24.59
CA SER A 98 -16.24 35.56 -24.80
C SER A 98 -17.32 36.22 -25.65
N SER A 99 -17.62 37.48 -25.32
CA SER A 99 -18.43 38.37 -26.13
C SER A 99 -17.64 39.66 -26.34
N CYS A 100 -17.55 40.11 -27.58
CA CYS A 100 -16.78 41.29 -27.95
C CYS A 100 -17.69 42.33 -28.59
N ILE A 101 -17.44 43.60 -28.27
CA ILE A 101 -18.04 44.75 -28.94
C ILE A 101 -16.93 45.51 -29.71
N CYS A 102 -17.29 46.17 -30.80
CA CYS A 102 -16.36 46.94 -31.62
C CYS A 102 -16.94 48.33 -31.88
N ASP A 103 -16.13 49.36 -31.66
CA ASP A 103 -16.48 50.73 -32.02
C ASP A 103 -15.91 51.05 -33.40
N CYS A 104 -16.75 51.60 -34.28
CA CYS A 104 -16.30 52.19 -35.52
C CYS A 104 -15.56 53.51 -35.25
N ALA A 105 -14.67 53.91 -36.16
CA ALA A 105 -14.00 55.20 -36.07
C ALA A 105 -15.01 56.36 -36.02
N GLY A 106 -15.05 57.11 -34.92
CA GLY A 106 -15.97 58.23 -34.69
C GLY A 106 -17.31 57.85 -34.02
N ALA A 107 -17.50 56.61 -33.59
CA ALA A 107 -18.64 56.20 -32.77
C ALA A 107 -18.50 56.69 -31.31
N GLU A 108 -19.60 56.64 -30.56
CA GLU A 108 -19.59 56.82 -29.10
C GLU A 108 -18.62 55.81 -28.46
N GLN A 109 -17.91 56.25 -27.42
CA GLN A 109 -16.78 55.53 -26.82
C GLN A 109 -17.25 54.39 -25.89
N TYR A 110 -17.77 53.30 -26.45
CA TYR A 110 -18.21 52.11 -25.70
C TYR A 110 -17.05 51.15 -25.39
N CYS A 111 -16.01 51.14 -26.22
CA CYS A 111 -14.84 50.28 -26.12
C CYS A 111 -13.60 51.13 -25.81
N SER A 112 -13.37 51.43 -24.52
CA SER A 112 -12.18 52.17 -24.05
C SER A 112 -11.25 51.33 -23.17
N VAL A 113 -9.96 51.68 -23.14
CA VAL A 113 -8.96 51.00 -22.31
C VAL A 113 -9.29 51.11 -20.81
N GLU A 114 -9.82 52.26 -20.39
CA GLU A 114 -10.21 52.55 -19.01
C GLU A 114 -11.38 51.69 -18.53
N THR A 115 -12.23 51.22 -19.45
CA THR A 115 -13.43 50.46 -19.14
C THR A 115 -13.20 48.95 -19.14
N HIS A 116 -12.32 48.42 -20.01
CA HIS A 116 -12.23 46.97 -20.26
C HIS A 116 -10.86 46.33 -19.93
N ARG A 117 -9.81 47.11 -19.61
CA ARG A 117 -8.49 46.54 -19.30
C ARG A 117 -8.35 46.21 -17.81
N TYR A 118 -8.08 44.94 -17.49
CA TYR A 118 -7.89 44.41 -16.13
C TYR A 118 -9.10 44.54 -15.18
N LYS A 119 -10.31 44.55 -15.74
CA LYS A 119 -11.57 44.39 -15.00
C LYS A 119 -12.14 43.02 -15.29
#